data_AF-A0A8H8BZW9-F1
#
_entry.id   AF-A0A8H8BZW9-F1
#
_cell.length_a   1.000
_cell.length_b   1.000
_cell.length_c   1.000
_cell.angle_alpha   90.00
_cell.angle_beta   90.00
_cell.angle_gamma   90.00
#
_symmetry.space_group_name_H-M   'P 1'
#
loop_
_entity.id
_entity.type
_entity.pdbx_description
1 polymer ?
#
loop_
_entity_poly.entity_id
_entity_poly.type
_entity_poly.pdbx_seq_one_letter_code
_entity_poly.pdbx_strand_id
1 'polypeptide(L)'
;TVKSEVGERMRVVKEEGRESWSWAKEVTAHFGNLSPGMRGSFKNPPPGTPVGVSPPDKRLGLGQKVDDLEDEVARKNFRVVIIKPEVVEIVDLTDPERARRWRYTYVGPNASDAGEHGEIIGEWKKEEVWP
;
A
#
# COMPACT_ATOMS: atom_id res chain seq x y z
N THR A 1 -9.31 -2.61 -14.01
CA THR A 1 -8.43 -1.40 -13.90
C THR A 1 -8.10 -1.21 -12.44
N VAL A 2 -7.12 -0.38 -12.06
CA VAL A 2 -6.87 -0.10 -10.63
C VAL A 2 -8.14 0.41 -9.94
N LYS A 3 -8.95 1.24 -10.63
CA LYS A 3 -10.26 1.71 -10.12
C LYS A 3 -11.21 0.57 -9.76
N SER A 4 -11.33 -0.46 -10.61
CA SER A 4 -12.21 -1.59 -10.33
C SER A 4 -11.67 -2.45 -9.18
N GLU A 5 -10.41 -2.86 -9.24
CA GLU A 5 -9.79 -3.77 -8.26
C GLU A 5 -9.82 -3.23 -6.83
N VAL A 6 -9.56 -1.93 -6.72
CA VAL A 6 -9.50 -1.22 -5.45
C VAL A 6 -10.91 -0.83 -4.99
N GLY A 7 -11.77 -0.41 -5.92
CA GLY A 7 -13.16 -0.03 -5.66
C GLY A 7 -14.02 -1.15 -5.08
N GLU A 8 -13.65 -2.41 -5.28
CA GLU A 8 -14.32 -3.57 -4.66
C GLU A 8 -14.26 -3.59 -3.14
N ARG A 9 -13.15 -3.14 -2.54
CA ARG A 9 -12.92 -3.20 -1.08
C ARG A 9 -12.72 -1.83 -0.43
N MET A 10 -12.66 -0.76 -1.22
CA MET A 10 -12.58 0.61 -0.70
C MET A 10 -13.96 1.18 -0.38
N ARG A 11 -14.12 1.67 0.84
CA ARG A 11 -15.30 2.44 1.24
C ARG A 11 -15.36 3.77 0.49
N VAL A 12 -16.51 4.08 -0.11
CA VAL A 12 -16.78 5.42 -0.67
C VAL A 12 -17.06 6.40 0.47
N VAL A 13 -16.27 7.48 0.55
CA VAL A 13 -16.43 8.51 1.59
C VAL A 13 -17.33 9.65 1.13
N LYS A 14 -17.28 9.99 -0.17
CA LYS A 14 -18.12 11.02 -0.81
C LYS A 14 -18.56 10.54 -2.20
N GLU A 15 -19.85 10.36 -2.40
CA GLU A 15 -20.39 9.86 -3.68
C GLU A 15 -20.08 10.80 -4.85
N GLU A 16 -20.19 12.12 -4.66
CA GLU A 16 -19.89 13.14 -5.68
C GLU A 16 -18.47 13.02 -6.26
N GLY A 17 -17.51 12.54 -5.47
CA GLY A 17 -16.11 12.40 -5.88
C GLY A 17 -15.79 11.09 -6.61
N ARG A 18 -16.68 10.10 -6.55
CA ARG A 18 -16.42 8.72 -7.02
C ARG A 18 -16.05 8.65 -8.50
N GLU A 19 -16.74 9.41 -9.35
CA GLU A 19 -16.47 9.39 -10.78
C GLU A 19 -15.18 10.13 -11.13
N SER A 20 -14.90 11.25 -10.45
CA SER A 20 -13.69 12.05 -10.65
C SER A 20 -12.40 11.37 -10.16
N TRP A 21 -12.52 10.31 -9.35
CA TRP A 21 -11.38 9.56 -8.86
C TRP A 21 -10.68 8.81 -10.00
N SER A 22 -9.36 8.94 -10.07
CA SER A 22 -8.52 8.17 -10.97
C SER A 22 -7.20 7.79 -10.31
N TRP A 23 -6.68 6.62 -10.68
CA TRP A 23 -5.40 6.15 -10.17
C TRP A 23 -4.24 7.10 -10.49
N ALA A 24 -4.24 7.70 -11.68
CA ALA A 24 -3.23 8.67 -12.08
C ALA A 24 -3.20 9.89 -11.14
N LYS A 25 -4.37 10.38 -10.71
CA LYS A 25 -4.47 11.48 -9.76
C LYS A 25 -3.88 11.10 -8.40
N GLU A 26 -4.15 9.89 -7.90
CA GLU A 26 -3.56 9.40 -6.65
C GLU A 26 -2.03 9.26 -6.74
N VAL A 27 -1.50 8.71 -7.83
CA VAL A 27 -0.05 8.60 -8.05
C VAL A 27 0.61 9.98 -8.07
N THR A 28 0.00 10.98 -8.70
CA THR A 28 0.50 12.36 -8.66
C THR A 28 0.41 12.98 -7.26
N ALA A 29 -0.72 12.79 -6.57
CA ALA A 29 -0.90 13.31 -5.21
C ALA A 29 0.13 12.72 -4.21
N HIS A 30 0.33 11.40 -4.25
CA HIS A 30 1.33 10.74 -3.41
C HIS A 30 2.76 11.22 -3.72
N PHE A 31 3.11 11.45 -4.99
CA PHE A 31 4.40 12.02 -5.35
C PHE A 31 4.57 13.46 -4.83
N GLY A 32 3.51 14.28 -4.95
CA GLY A 32 3.51 15.66 -4.47
C GLY A 32 3.60 15.81 -2.95
N ASN A 33 3.11 14.84 -2.20
CA ASN A 33 3.16 14.81 -0.73
C ASN A 33 4.56 14.48 -0.17
N LEU A 34 5.52 14.09 -1.01
CA LEU A 34 6.90 13.84 -0.58
C LEU A 34 7.68 15.15 -0.44
N SER A 35 8.69 15.17 0.43
CA SER A 35 9.65 16.28 0.44
C SER A 35 10.49 16.31 -0.84
N PRO A 36 11.07 17.46 -1.24
CA PRO A 36 11.92 17.52 -2.44
C PRO A 36 13.08 16.52 -2.45
N GLY A 37 13.68 16.24 -1.29
CA GLY A 37 14.74 15.24 -1.15
C GLY A 37 14.22 13.81 -1.32
N MET A 38 13.03 13.49 -0.80
CA MET A 38 12.40 12.17 -1.01
C MET A 38 12.01 11.98 -2.48
N ARG A 39 11.48 13.02 -3.15
CA ARG A 39 11.25 12.96 -4.61
C ARG A 39 12.56 12.74 -5.37
N GLY A 40 13.63 13.41 -4.98
CA GLY A 40 14.96 13.24 -5.57
C GLY A 40 15.54 11.83 -5.42
N SER A 41 15.14 11.07 -4.39
CA SER A 41 15.59 9.68 -4.20
C SER A 41 15.18 8.74 -5.34
N PHE A 42 14.11 9.05 -6.09
CA PHE A 42 13.73 8.30 -7.29
C PHE A 42 14.68 8.52 -8.48
N LYS A 43 15.65 9.42 -8.33
CA LYS A 43 16.76 9.63 -9.27
C LYS A 43 18.06 9.01 -8.77
N ASN A 44 18.03 8.18 -7.73
CA ASN A 44 19.21 7.44 -7.31
C ASN A 44 19.64 6.41 -8.37
N PRO A 45 20.92 5.99 -8.39
CA PRO A 45 21.34 4.82 -9.16
C PRO A 45 20.48 3.57 -8.82
N PRO A 46 20.30 2.62 -9.75
CA PRO A 46 19.43 1.47 -9.51
C PRO A 46 19.82 0.70 -8.24
N PRO A 47 18.87 0.41 -7.33
CA PRO A 47 19.17 -0.25 -6.07
C PRO A 47 19.80 -1.63 -6.31
N GLY A 48 20.78 -1.99 -5.48
CA GLY A 48 21.55 -3.24 -5.63
C GLY A 48 22.71 -3.17 -6.63
N THR A 49 22.89 -2.05 -7.35
CA THR A 49 24.05 -1.86 -8.23
C THR A 49 25.33 -1.61 -7.42
N PRO A 50 26.47 -2.25 -7.74
CA PRO A 50 27.74 -1.96 -7.08
C PRO A 50 28.18 -0.49 -7.24
N VAL A 51 28.72 0.12 -6.18
CA VAL A 51 29.11 1.55 -6.17
C VAL A 51 30.19 1.90 -7.20
N GLY A 52 31.05 0.94 -7.56
CA GLY A 52 32.08 1.13 -8.58
C GLY A 52 31.55 1.15 -10.03
N VAL A 53 30.27 0.83 -10.24
CA VAL A 53 29.64 0.85 -11.56
C VAL A 53 28.95 2.19 -11.76
N SER A 54 29.36 2.92 -12.79
CA SER A 54 28.72 4.19 -13.16
C SER A 54 27.24 3.98 -13.50
N PRO A 55 26.35 4.90 -13.09
CA PRO A 55 24.94 4.81 -13.46
C PRO A 55 24.75 4.82 -14.98
N PRO A 56 23.74 4.09 -15.50
CA PRO A 56 23.48 4.00 -16.94
C PRO A 56 22.97 5.32 -17.55
N ASP A 57 22.42 6.20 -16.72
CA ASP A 57 21.98 7.55 -17.09
C ASP A 57 22.67 8.55 -16.16
N LYS A 58 23.29 9.58 -16.74
CA LYS A 58 24.01 10.64 -16.00
C LYS A 58 23.10 11.50 -15.12
N ARG A 59 21.78 11.45 -15.33
CA ARG A 59 20.76 12.10 -14.48
C ARG A 59 20.53 11.33 -13.18
N LEU A 60 21.08 10.12 -13.04
CA LEU A 60 21.00 9.32 -11.82
C LEU A 60 22.17 9.61 -10.88
N GLY A 61 21.87 9.84 -9.61
CA GLY A 61 22.83 10.27 -8.61
C GLY A 61 22.19 10.50 -7.24
N LEU A 62 23.00 10.42 -6.18
CA LEU A 62 22.54 10.58 -4.81
C LEU A 62 22.35 12.05 -4.43
N GLY A 63 21.52 12.32 -3.41
CA GLY A 63 21.39 13.65 -2.79
C GLY A 63 20.68 14.70 -3.65
N GLN A 64 20.10 14.29 -4.78
CA GLN A 64 19.33 15.18 -5.64
C GLN A 64 18.05 15.65 -4.95
N LYS A 65 17.55 16.81 -5.37
CA LYS A 65 16.22 17.34 -4.98
C LYS A 65 15.38 17.52 -6.23
N VAL A 66 14.07 17.30 -6.09
CA VAL A 66 13.08 17.54 -7.14
C VAL A 66 11.98 18.40 -6.54
N ASP A 67 11.85 19.63 -7.01
CA ASP A 67 10.90 20.59 -6.48
C ASP A 67 9.55 20.56 -7.20
N ASP A 68 9.51 20.10 -8.46
CA ASP A 68 8.29 19.98 -9.26
C ASP A 68 7.62 18.58 -9.16
N LEU A 69 6.47 18.44 -9.84
CA LEU A 69 5.68 17.20 -9.89
C LEU A 69 5.93 16.37 -11.15
N GLU A 70 6.70 16.88 -12.11
CA GLU A 70 6.76 16.37 -13.49
C GLU A 70 8.17 15.92 -13.91
N ASP A 71 9.15 15.90 -13.01
CA ASP A 71 10.51 15.39 -13.28
C ASP A 71 10.44 13.98 -13.89
N GLU A 72 10.80 13.91 -15.17
CA GLU A 72 10.67 12.73 -16.01
C GLU A 72 11.33 11.48 -15.38
N VAL A 73 12.54 11.65 -14.81
CA VAL A 73 13.34 10.56 -14.27
C VAL A 73 12.73 10.05 -12.97
N ALA A 74 12.40 10.96 -12.05
CA ALA A 74 11.77 10.61 -10.79
C ALA A 74 10.41 9.93 -11.02
N ARG A 75 9.58 10.49 -11.91
CA ARG A 75 8.25 9.97 -12.23
C ARG A 75 8.29 8.59 -12.87
N LYS A 76 9.27 8.35 -13.75
CA LYS A 76 9.49 7.03 -14.36
C LYS A 76 9.81 5.95 -13.32
N ASN A 77 10.44 6.30 -12.21
CA ASN A 77 10.85 5.37 -11.16
C ASN A 77 9.89 5.31 -9.95
N PHE A 78 9.04 6.32 -9.77
CA PHE A 78 8.07 6.39 -8.69
C PHE A 78 6.92 5.39 -8.87
N ARG A 79 6.57 4.67 -7.81
CA ARG A 79 5.43 3.74 -7.79
C ARG A 79 4.62 3.93 -6.51
N VAL A 80 3.30 3.80 -6.63
CA VAL A 80 2.40 3.59 -5.50
C VAL A 80 1.92 2.16 -5.58
N VAL A 81 1.96 1.45 -4.45
CA VAL A 81 1.53 0.06 -4.35
C VAL A 81 0.40 -0.02 -3.33
N ILE A 82 -0.65 -0.76 -3.67
CA ILE A 82 -1.75 -1.06 -2.77
C ILE A 82 -1.64 -2.53 -2.38
N ILE A 83 -1.68 -2.80 -1.08
CA ILE A 83 -1.85 -4.15 -0.56
C ILE A 83 -3.34 -4.33 -0.28
N LYS A 84 -3.96 -5.29 -0.97
CA LYS A 84 -5.35 -5.71 -0.77
C LYS A 84 -5.32 -6.97 0.10
N PRO A 85 -5.37 -6.86 1.44
CA PRO A 85 -5.18 -8.02 2.30
C PRO A 85 -6.33 -9.00 2.12
N GLU A 86 -6.00 -10.29 2.08
CA GLU A 86 -6.96 -11.38 2.19
C GLU A 86 -6.93 -11.98 3.60
N VAL A 87 -5.80 -11.85 4.29
CA VAL A 87 -5.63 -12.27 5.67
C VAL A 87 -4.90 -11.17 6.44
N VAL A 88 -5.36 -10.88 7.65
CA VAL A 88 -4.69 -10.02 8.63
C VAL A 88 -4.64 -10.76 9.96
N GLU A 89 -3.49 -10.77 10.63
CA GLU A 89 -3.37 -11.34 11.96
C GLU A 89 -2.99 -10.28 12.98
N ILE A 90 -3.63 -10.34 14.14
CA ILE A 90 -3.29 -9.55 15.32
C ILE A 90 -2.74 -10.52 16.35
N VAL A 91 -1.52 -10.30 16.82
CA VAL A 91 -0.90 -11.10 17.86
C VAL A 91 -0.61 -10.18 19.05
N ASP A 92 -1.17 -10.54 20.21
CA ASP A 92 -0.89 -9.90 21.49
C ASP A 92 -0.08 -10.86 22.37
N LEU A 93 1.18 -10.50 22.61
CA LEU A 93 2.13 -11.23 23.44
C LEU A 93 2.46 -10.46 24.74
N THR A 94 1.67 -9.44 25.08
CA THR A 94 1.94 -8.56 26.22
C THR A 94 1.91 -9.32 27.56
N ASP A 95 0.99 -10.28 27.69
CA ASP A 95 0.91 -11.22 28.81
C ASP A 95 1.26 -12.65 28.33
N PRO A 96 2.44 -13.19 28.68
CA PRO A 96 2.86 -14.53 28.27
C PRO A 96 1.92 -15.67 28.71
N GLU A 97 1.21 -15.52 29.84
CA GLU A 97 0.25 -16.52 30.32
C GLU A 97 -1.09 -16.42 29.59
N ARG A 98 -1.35 -15.29 28.92
CA ARG A 98 -2.60 -15.00 28.22
C ARG A 98 -2.38 -14.52 26.80
N ALA A 99 -1.31 -14.96 26.15
CA ALA A 99 -1.05 -14.60 24.76
C ALA A 99 -2.25 -14.95 23.87
N ARG A 100 -2.54 -14.09 22.88
CA ARG A 100 -3.68 -14.23 21.98
C ARG A 100 -3.29 -13.95 20.53
N ARG A 101 -3.86 -14.71 19.61
CA ARG A 101 -3.80 -14.42 18.17
C ARG A 101 -5.22 -14.41 17.61
N TRP A 102 -5.54 -13.38 16.82
CA TRP A 102 -6.76 -13.31 16.04
C TRP A 102 -6.42 -13.27 14.56
N ARG A 103 -6.99 -14.17 13.78
CA ARG A 103 -6.90 -14.19 12.32
C ARG A 103 -8.18 -13.63 11.73
N TYR A 104 -8.02 -12.68 10.82
CA TYR A 104 -9.07 -12.12 10.00
C TYR A 104 -8.87 -12.58 8.56
N THR A 105 -9.86 -13.25 7.98
CA THR A 105 -9.85 -13.68 6.57
C THR A 105 -10.96 -12.96 5.81
N TYR A 106 -10.65 -12.37 4.66
CA TYR A 106 -11.64 -11.74 3.82
C TYR A 106 -12.54 -12.82 3.20
N VAL A 107 -13.83 -12.74 3.48
CA VAL A 107 -14.84 -13.71 3.00
C VAL A 107 -15.89 -13.05 2.10
N GLY A 108 -15.83 -11.72 1.96
CA GLY A 108 -16.69 -10.94 1.08
C GLY A 108 -18.06 -10.59 1.68
N PRO A 109 -18.84 -9.76 0.98
CA PRO A 109 -20.06 -9.14 1.52
C PRO A 109 -21.24 -10.11 1.72
N ASN A 110 -21.18 -11.29 1.11
CA ASN A 110 -22.27 -12.27 1.14
C ASN A 110 -21.99 -13.43 2.11
N ALA A 111 -20.88 -13.38 2.86
CA ALA A 111 -20.57 -14.42 3.83
C ALA A 111 -21.53 -14.36 5.02
N SER A 112 -22.22 -15.46 5.29
CA SER A 112 -23.15 -15.59 6.41
C SER A 112 -22.77 -16.70 7.38
N ASP A 113 -21.81 -17.55 7.01
CA ASP A 113 -21.31 -18.65 7.83
C ASP A 113 -19.84 -18.43 8.18
N ALA A 114 -19.54 -18.41 9.48
CA ALA A 114 -18.19 -18.28 10.03
C ALA A 114 -17.63 -19.61 10.54
N GLY A 115 -18.37 -20.72 10.42
CA GLY A 115 -18.06 -21.96 11.12
C GLY A 115 -18.24 -21.85 12.63
N GLU A 116 -17.94 -22.94 13.34
CA GLU A 116 -18.22 -23.09 14.78
C GLU A 116 -17.41 -22.15 15.68
N HIS A 117 -16.19 -21.78 15.27
CA HIS A 117 -15.24 -21.02 16.08
C HIS A 117 -14.91 -19.64 15.51
N GLY A 118 -15.72 -19.17 14.55
CA GLY A 118 -15.54 -17.89 13.89
C GLY A 118 -16.71 -16.94 14.09
N GLU A 119 -16.47 -15.67 13.77
CA GLU A 119 -17.49 -14.62 13.72
C GLU A 119 -17.35 -13.85 12.41
N ILE A 120 -18.47 -13.50 11.75
CA ILE A 120 -18.47 -12.56 10.62
C ILE A 120 -18.55 -11.12 11.15
N ILE A 121 -17.54 -10.31 10.83
CA ILE A 121 -17.48 -8.87 11.13
C ILE A 121 -17.36 -8.12 9.80
N GLY A 122 -18.50 -7.63 9.29
CA GLY A 122 -18.58 -7.04 7.95
C GLY A 122 -18.24 -8.07 6.87
N GLU A 123 -17.21 -7.82 6.06
CA GLU A 123 -16.76 -8.71 4.98
C GLU A 123 -15.64 -9.68 5.42
N TRP A 124 -15.37 -9.75 6.73
CA TRP A 124 -14.27 -10.50 7.31
C TRP A 124 -14.75 -11.57 8.27
N LYS A 125 -14.15 -12.76 8.20
CA LYS A 125 -14.25 -13.80 9.22
C LYS A 125 -13.14 -13.60 10.23
N LYS A 126 -13.48 -13.48 11.51
CA LYS A 126 -12.54 -13.43 12.63
C LYS A 126 -12.53 -14.77 13.36
N GLU A 127 -11.35 -15.28 13.67
CA GLU A 127 -11.14 -16.48 14.49
C GLU A 127 -10.04 -16.22 15.52
N GLU A 128 -10.24 -16.69 16.75
CA GLU A 128 -9.17 -16.77 17.74
C GLU A 128 -8.41 -18.08 17.56
N VAL A 129 -7.09 -18.00 17.47
CA VAL A 129 -6.20 -19.15 17.26
C VAL A 129 -5.06 -19.13 18.27
N TRP A 130 -4.40 -20.27 18.47
CA TRP A 130 -3.26 -20.32 19.36
C TRP A 130 -2.13 -19.37 18.90
N PRO A 131 -1.43 -18.69 19.83
CA PRO A 131 -0.29 -17.81 19.56
C PRO A 131 0.88 -18.47 18.82
#